data_AF-A0A3D2S1P7-F1
#
_entry.id   AF-A0A3D2S1P7-F1
#
_cell.length_a   1.000
_cell.length_b   1.000
_cell.length_c   1.000
_cell.angle_alpha   90.00
_cell.angle_beta   90.00
_cell.angle_gamma   90.00
#
_symmetry.space_group_name_H-M   'P 1'
#
loop_
_entity.id
_entity.type
_entity.pdbx_description
1 polymer ?
#
loop_
_entity_poly.entity_id
_entity_poly.type
_entity_poly.pdbx_seq_one_letter_code
_entity_poly.pdbx_strand_id
1 'polypeptide(L)'
;MEPSNKSKDQVPNNTYGGFRGVQAKATGFFRTEQIDGRWWLITPDGNGFISIGMNHFDLAVLKYPDNIHIWQTQYDGSEEHYLRQGISQPLQEWGFNTIGWTEEMVAGEWMNAGTLIRHSSEWSHHQYQVVGMPYCHSLHFVEIEDFNTHPYYPNVFAEDFEIWADYVARRSCVGMAEDPLLIGYTLCPRPAFQKQTEGAWALGLDLKNGNDLKKLWRTVERYYQVVTRAIKRYDPYHLILGHRFNQPPDTPNWYLEIAKDYTDAILANWWISDFVSVRNVLDRWYNLIGKPILISDTAFLCPTDLRPTGDGANFLTNQRARGEAYQRFASELFVVPYILGWHWCAYIENRVRKSGIRDYLDQPYWDCVNLMKEFNTHQLYEILQQ
;
A
#
# COMPACT_ATOMS: atom_id res chain seq x y z
N MET A 1 -27.14 -40.01 -32.64
CA MET A 1 -27.06 -39.34 -31.33
C MET A 1 -25.67 -38.77 -31.21
N GLU A 2 -25.49 -37.53 -31.66
CA GLU A 2 -24.28 -36.75 -31.41
C GLU A 2 -24.44 -36.06 -30.05
N PRO A 3 -23.43 -36.05 -29.17
CA PRO A 3 -23.50 -35.29 -27.94
C PRO A 3 -23.33 -33.80 -28.25
N SER A 4 -24.34 -33.03 -27.86
CA SER A 4 -24.41 -31.58 -28.01
C SER A 4 -23.22 -30.90 -27.33
N ASN A 5 -22.43 -30.20 -28.13
CA ASN A 5 -21.41 -29.25 -27.71
C ASN A 5 -22.12 -28.06 -27.03
N LYS A 6 -22.26 -28.09 -25.69
CA LYS A 6 -22.68 -26.90 -24.94
C LYS A 6 -21.58 -25.86 -25.09
N SER A 7 -21.98 -24.71 -25.61
CA SER A 7 -21.14 -23.54 -25.83
C SER A 7 -20.34 -23.21 -24.56
N LYS A 8 -19.04 -23.00 -24.77
CA LYS A 8 -18.22 -22.17 -23.89
C LYS A 8 -18.80 -20.75 -23.98
N ASP A 9 -19.85 -20.50 -23.20
CA ASP A 9 -20.41 -19.17 -23.09
C ASP A 9 -19.34 -18.24 -22.53
N GLN A 10 -19.23 -17.09 -23.19
CA GLN A 10 -18.24 -16.05 -23.01
C GLN A 10 -18.11 -15.69 -21.53
N VAL A 11 -16.96 -16.07 -20.99
CA VAL A 11 -16.51 -15.71 -19.65
C VAL A 11 -16.48 -14.18 -19.54
N PRO A 12 -17.22 -13.54 -18.62
CA PRO A 12 -17.09 -12.10 -18.38
C PRO A 12 -15.62 -11.78 -18.05
N ASN A 13 -15.04 -10.79 -18.71
CA ASN A 13 -13.65 -10.36 -18.52
C ASN A 13 -13.34 -10.24 -17.01
N ASN A 14 -12.28 -10.90 -16.53
CA ASN A 14 -11.76 -10.70 -15.17
C ASN A 14 -11.01 -9.36 -15.09
N THR A 15 -11.70 -8.26 -15.44
CA THR A 15 -11.11 -6.94 -15.65
C THR A 15 -10.38 -6.42 -14.41
N TYR A 16 -10.86 -6.82 -13.22
CA TYR A 16 -10.36 -6.34 -11.93
C TYR A 16 -9.47 -7.37 -11.21
N GLY A 17 -9.19 -8.52 -11.81
CA GLY A 17 -8.34 -9.56 -11.21
C GLY A 17 -8.96 -10.30 -10.02
N GLY A 18 -10.29 -10.33 -9.91
CA GLY A 18 -11.02 -11.01 -8.84
C GLY A 18 -10.98 -12.54 -8.93
N PHE A 19 -11.09 -13.18 -7.76
CA PHE A 19 -11.29 -14.60 -7.56
C PHE A 19 -12.77 -14.97 -7.73
N ARG A 20 -13.08 -15.67 -8.83
CA ARG A 20 -14.46 -16.02 -9.20
C ARG A 20 -15.14 -17.04 -8.30
N GLY A 21 -14.38 -17.77 -7.48
CA GLY A 21 -14.95 -18.71 -6.50
C GLY A 21 -15.77 -18.02 -5.41
N VAL A 22 -15.58 -16.71 -5.23
CA VAL A 22 -16.32 -15.88 -4.29
C VAL A 22 -17.11 -14.84 -5.07
N GLN A 23 -18.43 -14.87 -4.93
CA GLN A 23 -19.36 -13.98 -5.62
C GLN A 23 -20.17 -13.20 -4.59
N ALA A 24 -20.31 -11.90 -4.85
CA ALA A 24 -21.08 -10.97 -4.07
C ALA A 24 -21.78 -9.97 -4.99
N LYS A 25 -22.56 -9.06 -4.42
CA LYS A 25 -23.24 -8.03 -5.20
C LYS A 25 -22.21 -7.11 -5.88
N ALA A 26 -22.27 -7.03 -7.20
CA ALA A 26 -21.57 -6.03 -8.01
C ALA A 26 -22.13 -4.62 -7.73
N THR A 27 -21.25 -3.67 -7.47
CA THR A 27 -21.64 -2.27 -7.13
C THR A 27 -21.02 -1.24 -8.05
N GLY A 28 -20.13 -1.63 -8.95
CA GLY A 28 -19.33 -0.72 -9.77
C GLY A 28 -18.05 -0.22 -9.09
N PHE A 29 -17.87 -0.47 -7.80
CA PHE A 29 -16.69 -0.03 -7.03
C PHE A 29 -16.16 -1.12 -6.12
N PHE A 30 -14.89 -0.98 -5.72
CA PHE A 30 -14.29 -1.82 -4.69
C PHE A 30 -14.95 -1.55 -3.33
N ARG A 31 -15.17 -2.61 -2.56
CA ARG A 31 -15.69 -2.53 -1.18
C ARG A 31 -15.16 -3.67 -0.32
N THR A 32 -15.35 -3.61 0.99
CA THR A 32 -15.04 -4.74 1.88
C THR A 32 -16.31 -5.52 2.21
N GLU A 33 -16.21 -6.85 2.31
CA GLU A 33 -17.30 -7.70 2.80
C GLU A 33 -16.74 -8.92 3.51
N GLN A 34 -17.41 -9.36 4.58
CA GLN A 34 -17.13 -10.63 5.20
C GLN A 34 -18.04 -11.72 4.61
N ILE A 35 -17.45 -12.73 3.97
CA ILE A 35 -18.14 -13.86 3.34
C ILE A 35 -17.53 -15.14 3.92
N ASP A 36 -18.39 -16.01 4.45
CA ASP A 36 -18.01 -17.28 5.08
C ASP A 36 -16.89 -17.13 6.13
N GLY A 37 -16.98 -16.06 6.93
CA GLY A 37 -16.03 -15.77 8.02
C GLY A 37 -14.73 -15.09 7.59
N ARG A 38 -14.46 -14.94 6.29
CA ARG A 38 -13.30 -14.23 5.73
C ARG A 38 -13.69 -12.86 5.19
N TRP A 39 -12.88 -11.86 5.47
CA TRP A 39 -12.92 -10.56 4.84
C TRP A 39 -12.30 -10.62 3.45
N TRP A 40 -13.00 -10.02 2.50
CA TRP A 40 -12.60 -9.86 1.12
C TRP A 40 -12.66 -8.39 0.74
N LEU A 41 -11.78 -7.96 -0.16
CA LEU A 41 -12.16 -6.90 -1.08
C LEU A 41 -13.13 -7.52 -2.08
N ILE A 42 -14.16 -6.78 -2.48
CA ILE A 42 -15.08 -7.18 -3.53
C ILE A 42 -14.83 -6.25 -4.70
N THR A 43 -14.56 -6.81 -5.87
CA THR A 43 -14.35 -6.04 -7.10
C THR A 43 -15.63 -5.34 -7.55
N PRO A 44 -15.54 -4.32 -8.41
CA PRO A 44 -16.69 -3.67 -9.04
C PRO A 44 -17.74 -4.62 -9.63
N ASP A 45 -17.29 -5.72 -10.23
CA ASP A 45 -18.10 -6.76 -10.85
C ASP A 45 -18.52 -7.90 -9.89
N GLY A 46 -18.22 -7.78 -8.60
CA GLY A 46 -18.77 -8.65 -7.54
C GLY A 46 -17.94 -9.88 -7.19
N ASN A 47 -16.69 -9.99 -7.65
CA ASN A 47 -15.81 -11.10 -7.31
C ASN A 47 -15.04 -10.81 -6.01
N GLY A 48 -14.72 -11.84 -5.22
CA GLY A 48 -13.76 -11.71 -4.12
C GLY A 48 -12.38 -11.30 -4.64
N PHE A 49 -11.60 -10.54 -3.88
CA PHE A 49 -10.30 -10.02 -4.28
C PHE A 49 -9.37 -9.98 -3.07
N ILE A 50 -8.13 -10.43 -3.30
CA ILE A 50 -7.00 -10.28 -2.38
C ILE A 50 -5.97 -9.42 -3.09
N SER A 51 -5.59 -8.31 -2.46
CA SER A 51 -4.67 -7.34 -3.04
C SER A 51 -3.23 -7.83 -2.88
N ILE A 52 -2.61 -8.28 -3.98
CA ILE A 52 -1.18 -8.58 -4.06
C ILE A 52 -0.52 -7.39 -4.73
N GLY A 53 -0.04 -6.46 -3.91
CA GLY A 53 0.43 -5.17 -4.37
C GLY A 53 1.94 -5.06 -4.45
N MET A 54 2.36 -4.06 -5.22
CA MET A 54 3.74 -3.60 -5.30
C MET A 54 3.77 -2.10 -4.97
N ASN A 55 4.80 -1.66 -4.26
CA ASN A 55 5.03 -0.27 -3.90
C ASN A 55 6.29 0.30 -4.59
N HIS A 56 6.36 1.63 -4.62
CA HIS A 56 7.43 2.50 -5.07
C HIS A 56 7.75 2.37 -6.57
N PHE A 57 7.23 3.31 -7.37
CA PHE A 57 7.29 3.29 -8.83
C PHE A 57 7.83 4.59 -9.42
N ASP A 58 9.04 4.96 -9.03
CA ASP A 58 9.66 6.16 -9.57
C ASP A 58 10.50 5.86 -10.81
N LEU A 59 10.15 6.54 -11.90
CA LEU A 59 10.81 6.39 -13.20
C LEU A 59 12.15 7.12 -13.30
N ALA A 60 12.47 8.04 -12.36
CA ALA A 60 13.69 8.84 -12.46
C ALA A 60 14.96 7.99 -12.30
N VAL A 61 14.84 6.80 -11.69
CA VAL A 61 15.92 5.80 -11.64
C VAL A 61 16.46 5.42 -13.02
N LEU A 62 15.59 5.36 -14.05
CA LEU A 62 16.00 5.05 -15.42
C LEU A 62 16.59 6.26 -16.15
N LYS A 63 16.50 7.45 -15.55
CA LYS A 63 16.96 8.71 -16.13
C LYS A 63 18.32 9.16 -15.58
N TYR A 64 18.99 8.35 -14.75
CA TYR A 64 20.39 8.58 -14.44
C TYR A 64 21.23 8.56 -15.73
N PRO A 65 22.33 9.34 -15.81
CA PRO A 65 23.21 9.35 -16.99
C PRO A 65 23.66 7.95 -17.43
N ASP A 66 23.93 7.06 -16.46
CA ASP A 66 24.40 5.70 -16.73
C ASP A 66 23.25 4.76 -17.18
N ASN A 67 22.00 5.11 -16.88
CA ASN A 67 20.81 4.29 -17.16
C ASN A 67 19.95 4.84 -18.32
N ILE A 68 20.19 6.08 -18.76
CA ILE A 68 19.31 6.80 -19.71
C ILE A 68 19.10 6.05 -21.03
N HIS A 69 20.08 5.22 -21.42
CA HIS A 69 20.00 4.38 -22.60
C HIS A 69 18.86 3.34 -22.52
N ILE A 70 18.53 2.83 -21.32
CA ILE A 70 17.39 1.92 -21.10
C ILE A 70 16.10 2.68 -21.36
N TRP A 71 15.93 3.85 -20.73
CA TRP A 71 14.77 4.71 -20.94
C TRP A 71 14.55 5.05 -22.41
N GLN A 72 15.62 5.40 -23.13
CA GLN A 72 15.56 5.80 -24.53
C GLN A 72 15.30 4.63 -25.48
N THR A 73 15.87 3.45 -25.22
CA THR A 73 15.81 2.32 -26.18
C THR A 73 14.71 1.32 -25.85
N GLN A 74 14.49 0.99 -24.58
CA GLN A 74 13.48 0.01 -24.17
C GLN A 74 12.08 0.63 -24.08
N TYR A 75 12.00 1.92 -23.75
CA TYR A 75 10.73 2.61 -23.53
C TYR A 75 10.51 3.80 -24.48
N ASP A 76 11.34 3.95 -25.52
CA ASP A 76 11.27 5.04 -26.51
C ASP A 76 11.27 6.45 -25.91
N GLY A 77 11.80 6.60 -24.69
CA GLY A 77 11.71 7.85 -23.93
C GLY A 77 10.28 8.24 -23.52
N SER A 78 9.35 7.28 -23.47
CA SER A 78 7.92 7.49 -23.22
C SER A 78 7.49 6.95 -21.86
N GLU A 79 6.84 7.82 -21.07
CA GLU A 79 6.31 7.44 -19.75
C GLU A 79 5.20 6.40 -19.90
N GLU A 80 4.35 6.55 -20.91
CA GLU A 80 3.28 5.58 -21.14
C GLU A 80 3.81 4.20 -21.53
N HIS A 81 4.89 4.15 -22.32
CA HIS A 81 5.53 2.87 -22.65
C HIS A 81 6.12 2.23 -21.39
N TYR A 82 6.77 3.00 -20.53
CA TYR A 82 7.27 2.50 -19.25
C TYR A 82 6.15 2.03 -18.31
N LEU A 83 5.08 2.80 -18.17
CA LEU A 83 3.94 2.41 -17.33
C LEU A 83 3.28 1.11 -17.83
N ARG A 84 3.17 0.92 -19.14
CA ARG A 84 2.56 -0.29 -19.72
C ARG A 84 3.51 -1.49 -19.74
N GLN A 85 4.67 -1.33 -20.36
CA GLN A 85 5.62 -2.42 -20.64
C GLN A 85 6.60 -2.63 -19.48
N GLY A 86 6.95 -1.55 -18.78
CA GLY A 86 7.88 -1.56 -17.67
C GLY A 86 7.21 -1.79 -16.32
N ILE A 87 5.90 -1.58 -16.16
CA ILE A 87 5.16 -1.77 -14.89
C ILE A 87 3.96 -2.71 -15.04
N SER A 88 2.91 -2.34 -15.78
CA SER A 88 1.65 -3.09 -15.73
C SER A 88 1.78 -4.52 -16.25
N GLN A 89 2.41 -4.69 -17.41
CA GLN A 89 2.65 -5.99 -18.02
C GLN A 89 3.46 -6.93 -17.11
N PRO A 90 4.67 -6.57 -16.64
CA PRO A 90 5.46 -7.47 -15.81
C PRO A 90 4.79 -7.78 -14.46
N LEU A 91 4.13 -6.80 -13.82
CA LEU A 91 3.40 -7.07 -12.59
C LEU A 91 2.29 -8.12 -12.79
N GLN A 92 1.49 -7.97 -13.86
CA GLN A 92 0.45 -8.95 -14.20
C GLN A 92 1.06 -10.31 -14.55
N GLU A 93 2.16 -10.36 -15.30
CA GLU A 93 2.88 -11.60 -15.63
C GLU A 93 3.47 -12.31 -14.40
N TRP A 94 3.77 -11.55 -13.34
CA TRP A 94 4.27 -12.05 -12.05
C TRP A 94 3.15 -12.26 -11.01
N GLY A 95 1.90 -12.10 -11.41
CA GLY A 95 0.72 -12.32 -10.58
C GLY A 95 0.43 -11.21 -9.55
N PHE A 96 1.13 -10.09 -9.58
CA PHE A 96 0.72 -8.90 -8.84
C PHE A 96 -0.50 -8.27 -9.51
N ASN A 97 -1.44 -7.78 -8.69
CA ASN A 97 -2.73 -7.29 -9.17
C ASN A 97 -3.08 -5.89 -8.65
N THR A 98 -2.21 -5.26 -7.86
CA THR A 98 -2.49 -3.95 -7.27
C THR A 98 -1.26 -3.02 -7.35
N ILE A 99 -1.51 -1.76 -7.70
CA ILE A 99 -0.56 -0.65 -7.49
C ILE A 99 -0.79 -0.09 -6.09
N GLY A 100 0.21 -0.22 -5.22
CA GLY A 100 0.17 0.28 -3.86
C GLY A 100 0.64 1.73 -3.76
N TRP A 101 1.53 2.00 -2.81
CA TRP A 101 2.18 3.30 -2.64
C TRP A 101 3.10 3.60 -3.82
N THR A 102 2.99 4.76 -4.47
CA THR A 102 3.76 5.02 -5.72
C THR A 102 5.02 5.84 -5.51
N GLU A 103 5.05 6.71 -4.50
CA GLU A 103 6.19 7.61 -4.26
C GLU A 103 7.43 6.83 -3.83
N GLU A 104 8.61 7.33 -4.16
CA GLU A 104 9.89 6.68 -3.86
C GLU A 104 10.81 7.58 -3.06
N MET A 105 11.59 7.03 -2.13
CA MET A 105 12.65 7.73 -1.42
C MET A 105 13.77 8.08 -2.40
N VAL A 106 13.90 9.37 -2.70
CA VAL A 106 14.83 9.94 -3.70
C VAL A 106 15.94 10.78 -3.09
N ALA A 107 15.87 11.07 -1.78
CA ALA A 107 16.95 11.70 -1.04
C ALA A 107 16.98 11.23 0.42
N GLY A 108 18.15 11.38 1.04
CA GLY A 108 18.42 11.02 2.42
C GLY A 108 19.15 9.69 2.55
N GLU A 109 19.44 9.30 3.78
CA GLU A 109 19.94 7.97 4.11
C GLU A 109 18.84 7.20 4.83
N TRP A 110 18.67 5.95 4.43
CA TRP A 110 17.68 5.04 4.99
C TRP A 110 17.76 5.04 6.53
N MET A 111 16.66 5.35 7.20
CA MET A 111 16.52 5.38 8.66
C MET A 111 17.46 6.38 9.40
N ASN A 112 18.08 7.32 8.68
CA ASN A 112 18.88 8.38 9.29
C ASN A 112 18.10 9.70 9.33
N ALA A 113 17.53 9.99 10.51
CA ALA A 113 16.79 11.23 10.77
C ALA A 113 17.66 12.50 10.73
N GLY A 114 18.98 12.40 10.59
CA GLY A 114 19.87 13.54 10.35
C GLY A 114 19.97 13.97 8.89
N THR A 115 19.30 13.27 7.96
CA THR A 115 19.42 13.51 6.52
C THR A 115 18.13 14.07 5.92
N LEU A 116 18.26 14.68 4.74
CA LEU A 116 17.11 15.19 3.98
C LEU A 116 16.35 14.03 3.34
N ILE A 117 15.45 13.41 4.10
CA ILE A 117 14.55 12.37 3.59
C ILE A 117 13.50 13.04 2.70
N ARG A 118 13.44 12.64 1.42
CA ARG A 118 12.43 13.09 0.46
C ARG A 118 11.87 11.93 -0.33
N HIS A 119 10.56 11.98 -0.56
CA HIS A 119 9.88 11.11 -1.49
C HIS A 119 9.61 11.85 -2.82
N SER A 120 9.53 11.11 -3.92
CA SER A 120 9.03 11.62 -5.19
C SER A 120 7.54 11.93 -5.10
N SER A 121 6.97 12.56 -6.13
CA SER A 121 5.54 12.92 -6.13
C SER A 121 4.65 11.71 -6.34
N GLU A 122 3.49 11.70 -5.68
CA GLU A 122 2.41 10.74 -5.92
C GLU A 122 1.97 10.79 -7.39
N TRP A 123 1.55 9.64 -7.91
CA TRP A 123 1.06 9.50 -9.27
C TRP A 123 -0.21 10.31 -9.51
N SER A 124 -0.30 10.84 -10.72
CA SER A 124 -1.51 11.44 -11.28
C SER A 124 -2.54 10.36 -11.67
N HIS A 125 -3.80 10.76 -11.77
CA HIS A 125 -4.87 9.89 -12.26
C HIS A 125 -4.57 9.30 -13.66
N HIS A 126 -3.98 10.09 -14.56
CA HIS A 126 -3.60 9.61 -15.90
C HIS A 126 -2.62 8.44 -15.83
N GLN A 127 -1.63 8.49 -14.93
CA GLN A 127 -0.67 7.38 -14.79
C GLN A 127 -1.36 6.09 -14.36
N TYR A 128 -2.33 6.16 -13.44
CA TYR A 128 -3.16 5.01 -13.07
C TYR A 128 -4.01 4.49 -14.25
N GLN A 129 -4.61 5.38 -15.05
CA GLN A 129 -5.37 5.00 -16.25
C GLN A 129 -4.50 4.32 -17.30
N VAL A 130 -3.26 4.75 -17.46
CA VAL A 130 -2.30 4.14 -18.40
C VAL A 130 -1.86 2.76 -17.91
N VAL A 131 -1.57 2.59 -16.62
CA VAL A 131 -1.21 1.29 -16.02
C VAL A 131 -2.39 0.32 -16.04
N GLY A 132 -3.62 0.81 -15.84
CA GLY A 132 -4.84 0.01 -16.00
C GLY A 132 -4.95 -1.14 -15.00
N MET A 133 -4.46 -0.97 -13.78
CA MET A 133 -4.53 -1.95 -12.69
C MET A 133 -5.27 -1.37 -11.48
N PRO A 134 -5.91 -2.20 -10.64
CA PRO A 134 -6.42 -1.76 -9.35
C PRO A 134 -5.37 -1.02 -8.54
N TYR A 135 -5.72 0.08 -7.87
CA TYR A 135 -4.75 0.93 -7.21
C TYR A 135 -5.24 1.57 -5.90
N CYS A 136 -4.30 1.98 -5.06
CA CYS A 136 -4.56 2.82 -3.88
C CYS A 136 -3.91 4.20 -4.10
N HIS A 137 -4.60 5.29 -3.81
CA HIS A 137 -4.07 6.65 -4.00
C HIS A 137 -3.81 7.36 -2.66
N SER A 138 -2.65 8.01 -2.50
CA SER A 138 -2.31 8.73 -1.26
C SER A 138 -2.81 10.18 -1.28
N LEU A 139 -3.49 10.59 -0.21
CA LEU A 139 -3.93 11.96 -0.01
C LEU A 139 -3.09 12.65 1.06
N HIS A 140 -2.32 13.64 0.64
CA HIS A 140 -1.37 14.38 1.48
C HIS A 140 -2.06 15.55 2.21
N PHE A 141 -2.86 15.23 3.22
CA PHE A 141 -3.47 16.26 4.08
C PHE A 141 -2.48 16.86 5.10
N VAL A 142 -1.47 16.08 5.49
CA VAL A 142 -0.46 16.41 6.50
C VAL A 142 0.87 15.74 6.15
N GLU A 143 1.97 16.31 6.63
CA GLU A 143 3.34 15.81 6.46
C GLU A 143 3.93 15.54 7.86
N ILE A 144 3.46 14.47 8.51
CA ILE A 144 3.76 14.15 9.92
C ILE A 144 4.39 12.78 10.08
N GLU A 145 5.01 12.26 9.03
CA GLU A 145 5.66 10.96 9.02
C GLU A 145 6.75 10.90 10.10
N ASP A 146 6.93 9.75 10.74
CA ASP A 146 7.95 9.58 11.78
C ASP A 146 9.38 9.87 11.28
N PHE A 147 9.66 9.47 10.05
CA PHE A 147 10.91 9.73 9.32
C PHE A 147 11.04 11.15 8.78
N ASN A 148 9.98 11.97 8.80
CA ASN A 148 10.06 13.35 8.34
C ASN A 148 10.85 14.21 9.36
N THR A 149 11.92 14.83 8.89
CA THR A 149 12.83 15.66 9.70
C THR A 149 12.30 17.08 9.92
N HIS A 150 11.37 17.53 9.08
CA HIS A 150 10.72 18.83 9.16
C HIS A 150 9.20 18.66 9.09
N PRO A 151 8.59 17.91 10.03
CA PRO A 151 7.17 17.60 9.96
C PRO A 151 6.32 18.84 10.24
N TYR A 152 5.20 18.96 9.55
CA TYR A 152 4.26 20.05 9.73
C TYR A 152 2.93 19.55 10.30
N TYR A 153 2.58 20.05 11.49
CA TYR A 153 1.37 19.70 12.21
C TYR A 153 0.39 20.89 12.16
N PRO A 154 -0.62 20.89 11.27
CA PRO A 154 -1.56 22.00 11.17
C PRO A 154 -2.49 22.08 12.37
N ASN A 155 -3.06 23.27 12.61
CA ASN A 155 -4.17 23.42 13.55
C ASN A 155 -5.46 22.89 12.92
N VAL A 156 -5.83 21.65 13.27
CA VAL A 156 -7.00 20.94 12.73
C VAL A 156 -8.36 21.53 13.16
N PHE A 157 -8.36 22.49 14.07
CA PHE A 157 -9.55 23.23 14.49
C PHE A 157 -9.74 24.55 13.72
N ALA A 158 -8.74 24.99 12.96
CA ALA A 158 -8.82 26.20 12.16
C ALA A 158 -9.60 25.98 10.85
N GLU A 159 -10.26 27.04 10.38
CA GLU A 159 -10.94 27.06 9.07
C GLU A 159 -9.95 26.78 7.93
N ASP A 160 -8.73 27.31 8.00
CA ASP A 160 -7.68 27.07 7.01
C ASP A 160 -7.39 25.58 6.78
N PHE A 161 -7.47 24.75 7.83
CA PHE A 161 -7.29 23.31 7.67
C PHE A 161 -8.49 22.66 6.97
N GLU A 162 -9.71 23.12 7.21
CA GLU A 162 -10.89 22.65 6.47
C GLU A 162 -10.82 23.06 4.98
N ILE A 163 -10.37 24.29 4.69
CA ILE A 163 -10.15 24.77 3.32
C ILE A 163 -9.07 23.92 2.62
N TRP A 164 -7.97 23.64 3.31
CA TRP A 164 -6.91 22.78 2.79
C TRP A 164 -7.39 21.36 2.52
N ALA A 165 -8.10 20.76 3.47
CA ALA A 165 -8.64 19.41 3.31
C ALA A 165 -9.66 19.34 2.16
N ASP A 166 -10.54 20.33 2.03
CA ASP A 166 -11.45 20.41 0.88
C ASP A 166 -10.70 20.54 -0.44
N TYR A 167 -9.64 21.36 -0.51
CA TYR A 167 -8.82 21.50 -1.70
C TYR A 167 -8.15 20.18 -2.11
N VAL A 168 -7.49 19.48 -1.17
CA VAL A 168 -6.83 18.20 -1.45
C VAL A 168 -7.84 17.17 -1.96
N ALA A 169 -8.98 17.03 -1.27
CA ALA A 169 -10.02 16.10 -1.70
C ALA A 169 -10.62 16.49 -3.07
N ARG A 170 -10.93 17.77 -3.30
CA ARG A 170 -11.48 18.25 -4.57
C ARG A 170 -10.50 18.05 -5.73
N ARG A 171 -9.20 18.24 -5.49
CA ARG A 171 -8.15 18.14 -6.51
C ARG A 171 -7.93 16.70 -6.98
N SER A 172 -8.01 15.73 -6.08
CA SER A 172 -7.77 14.32 -6.39
C SER A 172 -9.08 13.56 -6.62
N CYS A 173 -9.98 13.56 -5.64
CA CYS A 173 -11.14 12.67 -5.61
C CYS A 173 -12.13 12.93 -6.76
N VAL A 174 -12.34 14.18 -7.18
CA VAL A 174 -13.30 14.49 -8.27
C VAL A 174 -12.96 13.77 -9.58
N GLY A 175 -11.67 13.64 -9.91
CA GLY A 175 -11.25 12.94 -11.13
C GLY A 175 -11.36 11.41 -11.00
N MET A 176 -11.21 10.90 -9.79
CA MET A 176 -11.11 9.46 -9.51
C MET A 176 -12.42 8.83 -9.01
N ALA A 177 -13.44 9.63 -8.67
CA ALA A 177 -14.68 9.16 -8.03
C ALA A 177 -15.45 8.11 -8.83
N GLU A 178 -15.34 8.14 -10.15
CA GLU A 178 -16.00 7.19 -11.06
C GLU A 178 -15.03 6.15 -11.65
N ASP A 179 -13.78 6.09 -11.14
CA ASP A 179 -12.78 5.14 -11.62
C ASP A 179 -12.93 3.79 -10.90
N PRO A 180 -13.42 2.74 -11.56
CA PRO A 180 -13.67 1.45 -10.90
C PRO A 180 -12.37 0.71 -10.52
N LEU A 181 -11.20 1.17 -10.96
CA LEU A 181 -9.91 0.60 -10.56
C LEU A 181 -9.39 1.17 -9.25
N LEU A 182 -9.93 2.28 -8.76
CA LEU A 182 -9.54 2.79 -7.46
C LEU A 182 -10.08 1.84 -6.37
N ILE A 183 -9.18 1.28 -5.56
CA ILE A 183 -9.56 0.50 -4.38
C ILE A 183 -9.96 1.45 -3.26
N GLY A 184 -9.17 2.50 -3.05
CA GLY A 184 -9.43 3.50 -2.02
C GLY A 184 -8.28 4.46 -1.76
N TYR A 185 -8.54 5.41 -0.89
CA TYR A 185 -7.60 6.46 -0.50
C TYR A 185 -6.82 6.07 0.75
N THR A 186 -5.51 6.30 0.71
CA THR A 186 -4.61 6.19 1.86
C THR A 186 -4.23 7.58 2.36
N LEU A 187 -3.92 7.67 3.64
CA LEU A 187 -3.50 8.91 4.32
C LEU A 187 -1.98 8.85 4.61
N CYS A 188 -1.50 9.75 5.47
CA CYS A 188 -0.08 9.82 5.86
C CYS A 188 0.51 8.46 6.27
N PRO A 189 1.70 8.08 5.75
CA PRO A 189 2.40 6.88 6.16
C PRO A 189 3.11 7.11 7.50
N ARG A 190 3.10 6.09 8.37
CA ARG A 190 3.81 6.10 9.67
C ARG A 190 3.60 7.42 10.45
N PRO A 191 2.34 7.81 10.75
CA PRO A 191 2.05 9.11 11.35
C PRO A 191 2.61 9.22 12.77
N ALA A 192 3.36 10.29 13.04
CA ALA A 192 4.01 10.53 14.33
C ALA A 192 3.19 11.40 15.28
N PHE A 193 1.96 10.98 15.60
CA PHE A 193 1.06 11.79 16.45
C PHE A 193 1.63 12.14 17.84
N GLN A 194 2.58 11.34 18.35
CA GLN A 194 3.20 11.50 19.67
C GLN A 194 4.51 12.30 19.66
N LYS A 195 4.93 12.88 18.53
CA LYS A 195 6.23 13.56 18.39
C LYS A 195 6.33 14.76 19.34
N GLN A 196 7.47 14.90 20.02
CA GLN A 196 7.78 15.99 20.96
C GLN A 196 8.68 17.04 20.30
N THR A 197 8.25 17.57 19.17
CA THR A 197 8.94 18.66 18.46
C THR A 197 8.08 19.91 18.45
N GLU A 198 8.70 21.07 18.26
CA GLU A 198 7.98 22.34 18.14
C GLU A 198 6.86 22.24 17.09
N GLY A 199 5.68 22.74 17.44
CA GLY A 199 4.47 22.68 16.61
C GLY A 199 3.72 21.33 16.61
N ALA A 200 4.32 20.24 17.09
CA ALA A 200 3.65 18.94 17.11
C ALA A 200 2.43 18.91 18.03
N TRP A 201 1.40 18.14 17.65
CA TRP A 201 0.15 18.04 18.42
C TRP A 201 0.33 17.51 19.84
N ALA A 202 1.36 16.68 20.07
CA ALA A 202 1.65 16.09 21.37
C ALA A 202 2.63 16.90 22.23
N LEU A 203 3.18 18.01 21.72
CA LEU A 203 4.23 18.75 22.41
C LEU A 203 3.79 19.17 23.82
N GLY A 204 4.56 18.74 24.82
CA GLY A 204 4.33 19.10 26.22
C GLY A 204 3.18 18.36 26.91
N LEU A 205 2.57 17.37 26.25
CA LEU A 205 1.54 16.51 26.84
C LEU A 205 2.19 15.31 27.55
N ASP A 206 1.75 15.01 28.78
CA ASP A 206 2.06 13.73 29.42
C ASP A 206 1.04 12.68 29.02
N LEU A 207 1.37 11.82 28.07
CA LEU A 207 0.44 10.83 27.53
C LEU A 207 0.09 9.68 28.52
N LYS A 208 0.77 9.61 29.67
CA LYS A 208 0.34 8.74 30.79
C LYS A 208 -0.81 9.37 31.58
N ASN A 209 -0.96 10.69 31.51
CA ASN A 209 -2.08 11.41 32.08
C ASN A 209 -3.31 11.31 31.15
N GLY A 210 -4.42 10.76 31.67
CA GLY A 210 -5.63 10.56 30.86
C GLY A 210 -6.24 11.85 30.30
N ASN A 211 -6.02 13.02 30.91
CA ASN A 211 -6.54 14.28 30.37
C ASN A 211 -5.70 14.79 29.20
N ASP A 212 -4.38 14.66 29.28
CA ASP A 212 -3.48 15.05 28.19
C ASP A 212 -3.61 14.10 27.00
N LEU A 213 -3.74 12.79 27.24
CA LEU A 213 -4.09 11.84 26.19
C LEU A 213 -5.43 12.21 25.51
N LYS A 214 -6.45 12.61 26.27
CA LYS A 214 -7.73 13.07 25.71
C LYS A 214 -7.60 14.32 24.83
N LYS A 215 -6.67 15.23 25.13
CA LYS A 215 -6.40 16.40 24.26
C LYS A 215 -5.86 15.94 22.91
N LEU A 216 -4.85 15.08 22.91
CA LEU A 216 -4.27 14.55 21.68
C LEU A 216 -5.30 13.72 20.89
N TRP A 217 -6.08 12.88 21.59
CA TRP A 217 -7.18 12.12 21.01
C TRP A 217 -8.14 13.04 20.24
N ARG A 218 -8.61 14.12 20.89
CA ARG A 218 -9.53 15.07 20.25
C ARG A 218 -8.93 15.74 19.01
N THR A 219 -7.64 16.04 19.03
CA THR A 219 -6.92 16.59 17.87
C THR A 219 -6.88 15.58 16.72
N VAL A 220 -6.49 14.34 16.97
CA VAL A 220 -6.43 13.29 15.94
C VAL A 220 -7.82 12.93 15.42
N GLU A 221 -8.82 12.84 16.30
CA GLU A 221 -10.21 12.61 15.91
C GLU A 221 -10.73 13.76 15.03
N ARG A 222 -10.43 15.01 15.39
CA ARG A 222 -10.80 16.17 14.58
C ARG A 222 -10.17 16.13 13.19
N TYR A 223 -8.89 15.74 13.09
CA TYR A 223 -8.23 15.51 11.81
C TYR A 223 -9.04 14.54 10.94
N TYR A 224 -9.35 13.35 11.48
CA TYR A 224 -10.14 12.34 10.77
C TYR A 224 -11.52 12.85 10.33
N GLN A 225 -12.24 13.54 11.22
CA GLN A 225 -13.56 14.12 10.91
C GLN A 225 -13.53 15.11 9.74
N VAL A 226 -12.46 15.90 9.63
CA VAL A 226 -12.32 16.90 8.56
C VAL A 226 -11.96 16.20 7.25
N VAL A 227 -10.91 15.37 7.25
CA VAL A 227 -10.38 14.78 6.00
C VAL A 227 -11.36 13.76 5.41
N THR A 228 -11.99 12.91 6.23
CA THR A 228 -12.94 11.91 5.70
C THR A 228 -14.23 12.53 5.19
N ARG A 229 -14.69 13.63 5.81
CA ARG A 229 -15.82 14.41 5.30
C ARG A 229 -15.49 15.10 3.97
N ALA A 230 -14.27 15.61 3.83
CA ALA A 230 -13.80 16.20 2.59
C ALA A 230 -13.73 15.15 1.46
N ILE A 231 -13.18 13.96 1.74
CA ILE A 231 -13.15 12.83 0.79
C ILE A 231 -14.58 12.46 0.36
N LYS A 232 -15.46 12.15 1.32
CA LYS A 232 -16.84 11.71 1.06
C LYS A 232 -17.71 12.75 0.37
N ARG A 233 -17.32 14.04 0.38
CA ARG A 233 -17.99 15.11 -0.35
C ARG A 233 -17.83 14.95 -1.86
N TYR A 234 -16.69 14.47 -2.30
CA TYR A 234 -16.33 14.36 -3.72
C TYR A 234 -16.30 12.93 -4.23
N ASP A 235 -16.14 11.96 -3.34
CA ASP A 235 -16.15 10.53 -3.66
C ASP A 235 -16.85 9.74 -2.55
N PRO A 236 -18.15 9.41 -2.73
CA PRO A 236 -18.91 8.65 -1.75
C PRO A 236 -18.77 7.12 -1.92
N TYR A 237 -18.03 6.65 -2.93
CA TYR A 237 -18.03 5.25 -3.34
C TYR A 237 -16.78 4.49 -2.87
N HIS A 238 -15.61 5.11 -2.98
CA HIS A 238 -14.34 4.43 -2.71
C HIS A 238 -13.99 4.32 -1.23
N LEU A 239 -13.21 3.29 -0.91
CA LEU A 239 -12.80 3.01 0.46
C LEU A 239 -11.88 4.11 1.01
N ILE A 240 -12.02 4.39 2.30
CA ILE A 240 -11.02 5.14 3.08
C ILE A 240 -10.18 4.11 3.85
N LEU A 241 -8.94 3.90 3.42
CA LEU A 241 -8.04 2.88 3.98
C LEU A 241 -7.23 3.38 5.18
N GLY A 242 -7.24 4.70 5.43
CA GLY A 242 -6.58 5.32 6.58
C GLY A 242 -5.07 5.50 6.41
N HIS A 243 -4.38 5.69 7.53
CA HIS A 243 -2.92 5.80 7.58
C HIS A 243 -2.25 4.44 7.40
N ARG A 244 -1.02 4.43 6.86
CA ARG A 244 -0.15 3.24 6.90
C ARG A 244 0.55 3.17 8.25
N PHE A 245 -0.13 2.60 9.24
CA PHE A 245 0.34 2.55 10.61
C PHE A 245 1.60 1.72 10.76
N ASN A 246 2.55 2.20 11.57
CA ASN A 246 3.79 1.48 11.86
C ASN A 246 3.55 0.34 12.86
N GLN A 247 4.50 -0.57 13.01
CA GLN A 247 4.47 -1.59 14.05
C GLN A 247 4.56 -0.97 15.47
N PRO A 248 4.12 -1.67 16.53
CA PRO A 248 4.32 -1.21 17.91
C PRO A 248 5.81 -1.03 18.24
N PRO A 249 6.17 -0.10 19.15
CA PRO A 249 5.27 0.73 19.97
C PRO A 249 4.74 1.99 19.28
N ASP A 250 5.14 2.26 18.03
CA ASP A 250 4.88 3.53 17.35
C ASP A 250 3.40 3.74 16.98
N THR A 251 2.62 2.66 16.90
CA THR A 251 1.16 2.68 16.81
C THR A 251 0.52 2.14 18.10
N PRO A 252 0.21 3.00 19.08
CA PRO A 252 -0.56 2.59 20.26
C PRO A 252 -2.04 2.36 19.91
N ASN A 253 -2.71 1.52 20.70
CA ASN A 253 -4.10 1.10 20.47
C ASN A 253 -5.07 2.27 20.26
N TRP A 254 -4.89 3.38 20.98
CA TRP A 254 -5.78 4.53 20.90
C TRP A 254 -5.80 5.18 19.50
N TYR A 255 -4.71 5.08 18.72
CA TYR A 255 -4.71 5.54 17.32
C TYR A 255 -5.75 4.77 16.50
N LEU A 256 -5.78 3.45 16.69
CA LEU A 256 -6.64 2.53 15.95
C LEU A 256 -8.10 2.64 16.41
N GLU A 257 -8.31 2.87 17.71
CA GLU A 257 -9.64 3.10 18.27
C GLU A 257 -10.32 4.34 17.69
N ILE A 258 -9.56 5.39 17.34
CA ILE A 258 -10.08 6.52 16.57
C ILE A 258 -10.28 6.09 15.10
N ALA A 259 -9.23 5.57 14.47
CA ALA A 259 -9.23 5.31 13.03
C ALA A 259 -10.39 4.43 12.55
N LYS A 260 -10.77 3.42 13.33
CA LYS A 260 -11.83 2.45 12.96
C LYS A 260 -13.18 3.08 12.64
N ASP A 261 -13.49 4.23 13.23
CA ASP A 261 -14.78 4.91 13.03
C ASP A 261 -14.80 5.74 11.72
N TYR A 262 -13.63 5.92 11.10
CA TYR A 262 -13.44 6.75 9.91
C TYR A 262 -12.92 5.98 8.70
N THR A 263 -12.49 4.72 8.87
CA THR A 263 -11.90 3.91 7.82
C THR A 263 -12.65 2.59 7.58
N ASP A 264 -12.55 2.08 6.36
CA ASP A 264 -13.16 0.82 5.93
C ASP A 264 -12.22 -0.38 6.15
N ALA A 265 -10.92 -0.12 6.21
CA ALA A 265 -9.85 -1.06 6.55
C ALA A 265 -8.73 -0.33 7.29
N ILE A 266 -7.74 -1.07 7.78
CA ILE A 266 -6.50 -0.52 8.34
C ILE A 266 -5.30 -1.00 7.53
N LEU A 267 -4.36 -0.10 7.28
CA LEU A 267 -3.09 -0.40 6.63
C LEU A 267 -2.00 -0.59 7.69
N ALA A 268 -1.29 -1.71 7.64
CA ALA A 268 -0.15 -2.00 8.51
C ALA A 268 1.16 -1.97 7.71
N ASN A 269 2.10 -1.11 8.09
CA ASN A 269 3.46 -1.05 7.56
C ASN A 269 4.37 -1.85 8.50
N TRP A 270 5.12 -2.81 7.96
CA TRP A 270 5.85 -3.79 8.75
C TRP A 270 7.24 -4.10 8.20
N TRP A 271 8.22 -4.22 9.10
CA TRP A 271 9.53 -4.77 8.78
C TRP A 271 9.66 -6.12 9.49
N ILE A 272 9.52 -7.21 8.73
CA ILE A 272 9.36 -8.57 9.28
C ILE A 272 10.64 -9.02 10.00
N SER A 273 10.49 -9.49 11.23
CA SER A 273 11.47 -10.38 11.88
C SER A 273 11.07 -11.85 11.75
N ASP A 274 9.80 -12.14 11.99
CA ASP A 274 9.16 -13.46 11.94
C ASP A 274 7.63 -13.28 11.89
N PHE A 275 6.90 -14.23 11.30
CA PHE A 275 5.45 -14.11 11.14
C PHE A 275 4.67 -14.24 12.46
N VAL A 276 5.14 -15.02 13.43
CA VAL A 276 4.42 -15.20 14.70
C VAL A 276 4.30 -13.88 15.45
N SER A 277 5.38 -13.10 15.50
CA SER A 277 5.39 -11.76 16.10
C SER A 277 4.44 -10.81 15.37
N VAL A 278 4.47 -10.82 14.02
CA VAL A 278 3.54 -10.04 13.18
C VAL A 278 2.10 -10.42 13.51
N ARG A 279 1.79 -11.72 13.46
CA ARG A 279 0.47 -12.30 13.71
C ARG A 279 -0.11 -11.88 15.05
N ASN A 280 0.68 -11.99 16.12
CA ASN A 280 0.25 -11.64 17.47
C ASN A 280 -0.20 -10.17 17.57
N VAL A 281 0.46 -9.25 16.84
CA VAL A 281 0.02 -7.85 16.84
C VAL A 281 -1.24 -7.68 16.00
N LEU A 282 -1.27 -8.26 14.79
CA LEU A 282 -2.41 -8.14 13.90
C LEU A 282 -3.69 -8.72 14.52
N ASP A 283 -3.58 -9.83 15.27
CA ASP A 283 -4.71 -10.42 16.00
C ASP A 283 -5.25 -9.45 17.05
N ARG A 284 -4.35 -8.80 17.80
CA ARG A 284 -4.77 -7.79 18.79
C ARG A 284 -5.40 -6.58 18.13
N TRP A 285 -4.87 -6.10 17.01
CA TRP A 285 -5.44 -4.99 16.26
C TRP A 285 -6.84 -5.36 15.74
N TYR A 286 -6.98 -6.52 15.08
CA TYR A 286 -8.28 -6.98 14.58
C TYR A 286 -9.29 -7.15 15.71
N ASN A 287 -8.92 -7.79 16.83
CA ASN A 287 -9.80 -7.96 17.98
C ASN A 287 -10.20 -6.63 18.65
N LEU A 288 -9.34 -5.61 18.58
CA LEU A 288 -9.61 -4.29 19.14
C LEU A 288 -10.62 -3.50 18.31
N ILE A 289 -10.53 -3.58 16.98
CA ILE A 289 -11.26 -2.66 16.09
C ILE A 289 -12.31 -3.32 15.20
N GLY A 290 -12.23 -4.63 14.97
CA GLY A 290 -13.15 -5.38 14.11
C GLY A 290 -13.10 -5.03 12.62
N LYS A 291 -12.02 -4.39 12.14
CA LYS A 291 -11.83 -3.96 10.76
C LYS A 291 -10.80 -4.84 10.05
N PRO A 292 -11.00 -5.14 8.75
CA PRO A 292 -10.03 -5.91 7.99
C PRO A 292 -8.71 -5.13 7.82
N ILE A 293 -7.62 -5.87 7.64
CA ILE A 293 -6.26 -5.31 7.61
C ILE A 293 -5.59 -5.62 6.26
N LEU A 294 -4.91 -4.63 5.69
CA LEU A 294 -4.05 -4.78 4.53
C LEU A 294 -2.58 -4.54 4.95
N ILE A 295 -1.70 -5.52 4.72
CA ILE A 295 -0.27 -5.31 4.95
C ILE A 295 0.24 -4.42 3.82
N SER A 296 0.54 -3.18 4.15
CA SER A 296 0.63 -2.08 3.18
C SER A 296 2.04 -1.79 2.69
N ASP A 297 3.06 -2.35 3.35
CA ASP A 297 4.47 -2.12 3.01
C ASP A 297 5.35 -3.05 3.84
N THR A 298 6.05 -3.97 3.17
CA THR A 298 6.98 -4.92 3.79
C THR A 298 7.87 -5.57 2.74
N ALA A 299 9.09 -5.94 3.09
CA ALA A 299 9.93 -6.79 2.25
C ALA A 299 11.05 -7.54 2.98
N PHE A 300 11.54 -8.55 2.28
CA PHE A 300 12.84 -9.17 2.54
C PHE A 300 13.88 -8.55 1.62
N LEU A 301 15.09 -8.37 2.14
CA LEU A 301 16.25 -7.82 1.45
C LEU A 301 17.32 -8.90 1.30
N CYS A 302 18.30 -8.68 0.44
CA CYS A 302 19.51 -9.49 0.35
C CYS A 302 20.63 -8.65 -0.29
N PRO A 303 21.88 -9.17 -0.39
CA PRO A 303 22.95 -8.48 -1.11
C PRO A 303 22.59 -8.17 -2.57
N THR A 304 22.86 -6.94 -2.99
CA THR A 304 22.77 -6.42 -4.36
C THR A 304 23.98 -5.53 -4.65
N ASP A 305 24.16 -5.08 -5.89
CA ASP A 305 25.25 -4.16 -6.24
C ASP A 305 25.16 -2.82 -5.49
N LEU A 306 23.95 -2.32 -5.26
CA LEU A 306 23.73 -1.06 -4.51
C LEU A 306 23.67 -1.27 -2.99
N ARG A 307 23.42 -2.50 -2.53
CA ARG A 307 23.38 -2.90 -1.11
C ARG A 307 24.15 -4.20 -0.90
N PRO A 308 25.49 -4.17 -0.87
CA PRO A 308 26.29 -5.40 -0.74
C PRO A 308 26.18 -6.05 0.64
N THR A 309 25.84 -5.27 1.66
CA THR A 309 25.68 -5.72 3.04
C THR A 309 24.41 -5.15 3.65
N GLY A 310 23.94 -5.82 4.70
CA GLY A 310 22.82 -5.39 5.50
C GLY A 310 22.68 -6.26 6.74
N ASP A 311 21.93 -5.75 7.68
CA ASP A 311 21.71 -6.35 8.99
C ASP A 311 20.21 -6.57 9.21
N GLY A 312 19.87 -7.42 10.18
CA GLY A 312 18.49 -7.69 10.58
C GLY A 312 17.91 -8.98 10.00
N ALA A 313 16.83 -9.46 10.61
CA ALA A 313 16.22 -10.75 10.30
C ALA A 313 15.57 -10.79 8.89
N ASN A 314 15.25 -9.63 8.32
CA ASN A 314 14.76 -9.53 6.94
C ASN A 314 15.87 -9.43 5.89
N PHE A 315 17.16 -9.37 6.27
CA PHE A 315 18.28 -9.38 5.32
C PHE A 315 18.80 -10.81 5.13
N LEU A 316 18.52 -11.37 3.96
CA LEU A 316 18.72 -12.77 3.61
C LEU A 316 19.96 -12.96 2.76
N THR A 317 20.36 -14.23 2.57
CA THR A 317 21.65 -14.57 1.97
C THR A 317 21.75 -14.30 0.47
N ASN A 318 20.65 -14.41 -0.28
CA ASN A 318 20.59 -14.21 -1.72
C ASN A 318 19.14 -14.06 -2.23
N GLN A 319 18.97 -13.80 -3.53
CA GLN A 319 17.66 -13.59 -4.15
C GLN A 319 16.75 -14.83 -4.10
N ARG A 320 17.31 -16.04 -4.16
CA ARG A 320 16.51 -17.26 -3.98
C ARG A 320 15.94 -17.34 -2.56
N ALA A 321 16.76 -17.13 -1.54
CA ALA A 321 16.29 -17.10 -0.14
C ALA A 321 15.22 -16.03 0.08
N ARG A 322 15.32 -14.90 -0.62
CA ARG A 322 14.33 -13.81 -0.64
C ARG A 322 12.99 -14.25 -1.23
N GLY A 323 12.99 -14.96 -2.35
CA GLY A 323 11.78 -15.56 -2.93
C GLY A 323 11.18 -16.65 -2.05
N GLU A 324 11.99 -17.51 -1.45
CA GLU A 324 11.50 -18.55 -0.52
C GLU A 324 10.88 -17.92 0.75
N ALA A 325 11.45 -16.81 1.24
CA ALA A 325 10.86 -16.06 2.35
C ALA A 325 9.53 -15.40 2.00
N TYR A 326 9.40 -14.88 0.77
CA TYR A 326 8.11 -14.40 0.26
C TYR A 326 7.04 -15.49 0.30
N GLN A 327 7.33 -16.67 -0.26
CA GLN A 327 6.37 -17.78 -0.29
C GLN A 327 5.93 -18.19 1.12
N ARG A 328 6.89 -18.34 2.05
CA ARG A 328 6.59 -18.71 3.45
C ARG A 328 5.69 -17.67 4.12
N PHE A 329 6.09 -16.39 4.06
CA PHE A 329 5.31 -15.33 4.68
C PHE A 329 3.91 -15.19 4.05
N ALA A 330 3.81 -15.25 2.73
CA ALA A 330 2.53 -15.18 2.02
C ALA A 330 1.61 -16.36 2.37
N SER A 331 2.16 -17.57 2.47
CA SER A 331 1.40 -18.78 2.87
C SER A 331 0.77 -18.63 4.25
N GLU A 332 1.53 -18.11 5.21
CA GLU A 332 1.05 -17.89 6.56
C GLU A 332 0.11 -16.68 6.67
N LEU A 333 0.34 -15.65 5.86
CA LEU A 333 -0.47 -14.43 5.86
C LEU A 333 -1.84 -14.65 5.22
N PHE A 334 -1.93 -15.34 4.08
CA PHE A 334 -3.18 -15.42 3.31
C PHE A 334 -4.18 -16.45 3.85
N VAL A 335 -3.79 -17.36 4.73
CA VAL A 335 -4.75 -18.19 5.50
C VAL A 335 -5.54 -17.39 6.54
N VAL A 336 -5.11 -16.15 6.83
CA VAL A 336 -5.74 -15.30 7.83
C VAL A 336 -7.04 -14.70 7.28
N PRO A 337 -8.19 -14.89 7.96
CA PRO A 337 -9.48 -14.45 7.45
C PRO A 337 -9.67 -12.93 7.41
N TYR A 338 -8.98 -12.15 8.24
CA TYR A 338 -9.14 -10.68 8.26
C TYR A 338 -8.14 -9.92 7.39
N ILE A 339 -7.26 -10.62 6.66
CA ILE A 339 -6.26 -9.99 5.79
C ILE A 339 -6.83 -9.81 4.39
N LEU A 340 -6.79 -8.57 3.90
CA LEU A 340 -7.24 -8.18 2.55
C LEU A 340 -6.15 -8.31 1.49
N GLY A 341 -4.89 -8.43 1.90
CA GLY A 341 -3.78 -8.35 0.96
C GLY A 341 -2.43 -8.10 1.59
N TRP A 342 -1.42 -8.03 0.72
CA TRP A 342 -0.06 -7.65 1.03
C TRP A 342 0.57 -6.85 -0.13
N HIS A 343 1.15 -5.69 0.19
CA HIS A 343 1.93 -4.85 -0.71
C HIS A 343 3.43 -4.95 -0.41
N TRP A 344 4.22 -5.29 -1.42
CA TRP A 344 5.67 -5.47 -1.35
C TRP A 344 6.45 -4.18 -1.58
N CYS A 345 7.54 -3.96 -0.83
CA CYS A 345 8.49 -2.85 -1.04
C CYS A 345 9.87 -3.32 -1.54
N ALA A 346 10.36 -3.00 -2.73
CA ALA A 346 9.93 -1.99 -3.70
C ALA A 346 10.08 -2.54 -5.13
N TYR A 347 9.71 -1.74 -6.13
CA TYR A 347 9.77 -2.15 -7.53
C TYR A 347 11.20 -2.16 -8.12
N ILE A 348 11.85 -1.01 -8.22
CA ILE A 348 13.20 -0.85 -8.81
C ILE A 348 14.18 -0.31 -7.76
N GLU A 349 15.38 -0.88 -7.71
CA GLU A 349 16.46 -0.35 -6.89
C GLU A 349 16.93 1.02 -7.38
N ASN A 350 16.91 2.00 -6.49
CA ASN A 350 17.57 3.29 -6.72
C ASN A 350 18.76 3.51 -5.78
N ARG A 351 19.57 4.55 -6.04
CA ARG A 351 20.81 4.86 -5.31
C ARG A 351 20.58 5.24 -3.83
N VAL A 352 19.33 5.51 -3.43
CA VAL A 352 18.92 5.97 -2.10
C VAL A 352 18.25 4.85 -1.30
N ARG A 353 17.10 4.31 -1.75
CA ARG A 353 16.42 3.18 -1.09
C ARG A 353 17.27 1.91 -1.16
N LYS A 354 17.91 1.65 -2.29
CA LYS A 354 18.74 0.45 -2.53
C LYS A 354 17.99 -0.85 -2.21
N SER A 355 16.72 -0.92 -2.60
CA SER A 355 15.86 -2.12 -2.51
C SER A 355 14.88 -2.11 -3.67
N GLY A 356 14.66 -3.28 -4.28
CA GLY A 356 13.81 -3.47 -5.45
C GLY A 356 13.67 -4.95 -5.79
N ILE A 357 12.61 -5.34 -6.52
CA ILE A 357 12.55 -6.66 -7.18
C ILE A 357 13.23 -6.65 -8.55
N ARG A 358 13.57 -5.45 -9.03
CA ARG A 358 14.49 -5.20 -10.14
C ARG A 358 15.73 -4.46 -9.64
N ASP A 359 16.85 -4.71 -10.30
CA ASP A 359 18.05 -3.92 -10.11
C ASP A 359 17.91 -2.50 -10.71
N TYR A 360 18.93 -1.68 -10.51
CA TYR A 360 18.93 -0.30 -11.01
C TYR A 360 19.08 -0.20 -12.54
N LEU A 361 19.29 -1.32 -13.24
CA LEU A 361 19.34 -1.46 -14.70
C LEU A 361 18.04 -2.08 -15.24
N ASP A 362 16.97 -2.05 -14.43
CA ASP A 362 15.64 -2.55 -14.78
C ASP A 362 15.58 -4.06 -15.04
N GLN A 363 16.57 -4.82 -14.57
CA GLN A 363 16.58 -6.27 -14.69
C GLN A 363 15.91 -6.93 -13.48
N PRO A 364 14.92 -7.82 -13.69
CA PRO A 364 14.31 -8.56 -12.59
C PRO A 364 15.30 -9.49 -11.91
N TYR A 365 15.24 -9.55 -10.58
CA TYR A 365 15.93 -10.59 -9.82
C TYR A 365 15.20 -11.92 -9.93
N TRP A 366 15.42 -12.63 -11.05
CA TRP A 366 14.62 -13.80 -11.44
C TRP A 366 14.55 -14.93 -10.41
N ASP A 367 15.62 -15.17 -9.65
CA ASP A 367 15.59 -16.17 -8.56
C ASP A 367 14.54 -15.85 -7.48
N CYS A 368 14.27 -14.56 -7.25
CA CYS A 368 13.23 -14.09 -6.33
C CYS A 368 11.86 -14.02 -7.05
N VAL A 369 11.82 -13.35 -8.21
CA VAL A 369 10.60 -13.06 -8.97
C VAL A 369 9.90 -14.34 -9.44
N ASN A 370 10.63 -15.38 -9.83
CA ASN A 370 10.02 -16.64 -10.25
C ASN A 370 9.26 -17.33 -9.12
N LEU A 371 9.79 -17.28 -7.89
CA LEU A 371 9.13 -17.85 -6.71
C LEU A 371 7.92 -17.02 -6.27
N MET A 372 8.01 -15.69 -6.35
CA MET A 372 6.86 -14.80 -6.15
C MET A 372 5.75 -15.08 -7.16
N LYS A 373 6.11 -15.19 -8.45
CA LYS A 373 5.18 -15.52 -9.53
C LYS A 373 4.49 -16.85 -9.28
N GLU A 374 5.26 -17.90 -8.99
CA GLU A 374 4.72 -19.24 -8.70
C GLU A 374 3.67 -19.18 -7.59
N PHE A 375 3.95 -18.44 -6.51
CA PHE A 375 2.99 -18.27 -5.41
C PHE A 375 1.74 -17.53 -5.87
N ASN A 376 1.91 -16.35 -6.48
CA ASN A 376 0.82 -15.46 -6.85
C ASN A 376 -0.12 -16.06 -7.89
N THR A 377 0.40 -16.87 -8.82
CA THR A 377 -0.41 -17.44 -9.91
C THR A 377 -0.97 -18.82 -9.60
N HIS A 378 -0.46 -19.53 -8.58
CA HIS A 378 -0.88 -20.91 -8.27
C HIS A 378 -1.22 -21.09 -6.79
N GLN A 379 -0.24 -20.98 -5.90
CA GLN A 379 -0.38 -21.39 -4.50
C GLN A 379 -1.41 -20.53 -3.74
N LEU A 380 -1.51 -19.24 -4.05
CA LEU A 380 -2.54 -18.38 -3.45
C LEU A 380 -3.96 -18.90 -3.71
N TYR A 381 -4.26 -19.32 -4.93
CA TYR A 381 -5.59 -19.80 -5.27
C TYR A 381 -5.93 -21.11 -4.57
N GLU A 382 -4.94 -21.97 -4.31
CA GLU A 382 -5.12 -23.18 -3.51
C GLU A 382 -5.42 -22.86 -2.04
N ILE A 383 -4.77 -21.83 -1.48
CA ILE A 383 -5.02 -21.35 -0.12
C ILE A 383 -6.43 -20.77 0.00
N LEU A 384 -6.88 -20.01 -1.00
CA LEU A 384 -8.19 -19.34 -0.97
C LEU A 384 -9.38 -20.28 -1.25
N GLN A 385 -9.13 -21.52 -1.68
CA GLN A 385 -10.15 -22.55 -1.90
C GLN A 385 -10.38 -23.48 -0.69
N GLN A 386 -9.50 -23.40 0.31
CA GLN A 386 -9.60 -24.14 1.58
C GLN A 386 -10.47 -23.35 2.57
#